data_AF-A9DGS5-F1
#
_entry.id   AF-A9DGS5-F1
#
_cell.length_a   1.000
_cell.length_b   1.000
_cell.length_c   1.000
_cell.angle_alpha   90.00
_cell.angle_beta   90.00
_cell.angle_gamma   90.00
#
_symmetry.space_group_name_H-M   'P 1'
#
loop_
_entity.id
_entity.type
_entity.pdbx_description
1 polymer ?
#
loop_
_entity_poly.entity_id
_entity_poly.type
_entity_poly.pdbx_seq_one_letter_code
_entity_poly.pdbx_strand_id
1 'polypeptide(L)' 'VMQELGLVGLRIQRMPNESDLEFGIPSQYSYMTVCAPSCHDCSTLRAWWEEDEERRQRFFKNVMESDELPPDQCV' A
#
# COMPACT_ATOMS: atom_id res chain seq x y z
N VAL A 1 14.32 -6.39 -19.58
CA VAL A 1 15.50 -6.15 -18.72
C VAL A 1 15.37 -6.77 -17.33
N MET A 2 14.63 -6.21 -16.35
CA MET A 2 14.63 -6.74 -14.96
C MET A 2 14.24 -8.22 -14.87
N GLN A 3 13.16 -8.61 -15.56
CA GLN A 3 12.69 -9.99 -15.60
C GLN A 3 13.69 -10.95 -16.26
N GLU A 4 14.36 -10.52 -17.33
CA GLU A 4 15.37 -11.32 -18.04
C GLU A 4 16.63 -11.54 -17.20
N LEU A 5 16.96 -10.58 -16.33
CA LEU A 5 18.09 -10.65 -15.41
C LEU A 5 17.74 -11.33 -14.08
N GLY A 6 16.49 -11.79 -13.89
CA GLY A 6 16.04 -12.41 -12.64
C GLY A 6 15.99 -11.44 -11.45
N LEU A 7 15.93 -10.13 -11.70
CA LEU A 7 15.87 -9.12 -10.66
C LEU A 7 14.43 -8.97 -10.14
N VAL A 8 14.28 -9.04 -8.82
CA VAL A 8 12.99 -8.90 -8.15
C VAL A 8 12.63 -7.42 -8.06
N GLY A 9 11.39 -7.08 -8.40
CA GLY A 9 10.85 -5.74 -8.21
C GLY A 9 10.49 -5.48 -6.76
N LEU A 10 10.55 -4.22 -6.32
CA LEU A 10 10.02 -3.78 -5.04
C LEU A 10 8.76 -2.95 -5.27
N ARG A 11 7.68 -3.27 -4.56
CA ARG A 11 6.43 -2.50 -4.57
C ARG A 11 6.08 -2.09 -3.14
N ILE A 12 6.01 -0.79 -2.90
CA ILE A 12 5.56 -0.23 -1.62
C ILE A 12 4.09 0.17 -1.79
N GLN A 13 3.20 -0.42 -1.00
CA GLN A 13 1.75 -0.25 -1.20
C GLN A 13 1.30 1.22 -1.07
N ARG A 14 1.97 2.01 -0.23
CA ARG A 14 1.68 3.44 -0.04
C ARG A 14 2.46 4.37 -0.97
N MET A 15 3.29 3.81 -1.85
CA MET A 15 4.01 4.52 -2.91
C MET A 15 3.89 3.71 -4.22
N PRO A 16 2.67 3.64 -4.81
CA PRO A 16 2.51 2.96 -6.10
C PRO A 16 3.31 3.67 -7.20
N ASN A 17 3.75 2.91 -8.20
CA ASN A 17 4.48 3.50 -9.35
C ASN A 17 3.50 4.08 -10.38
N GLU A 18 2.28 3.56 -10.37
CA GLU A 18 1.15 3.95 -11.20
C GLU A 18 0.59 5.28 -10.66
N SER A 19 0.66 6.34 -11.47
CA SER A 19 0.30 7.70 -11.06
C SER A 19 -1.21 7.91 -10.80
N ASP A 20 -2.03 6.99 -11.31
CA ASP A 20 -3.48 6.97 -11.17
C ASP A 20 -3.95 6.20 -9.92
N LEU A 21 -3.03 5.52 -9.22
CA LEU A 21 -3.35 4.78 -8.00
C LEU A 21 -2.89 5.54 -6.75
N GLU A 22 -3.77 5.64 -5.76
CA GLU A 22 -3.40 6.14 -4.42
C GLU A 22 -2.70 5.04 -3.60
N PHE A 23 -3.11 3.78 -3.81
CA PHE A 23 -2.57 2.61 -3.14
C PHE A 23 -2.27 1.52 -4.16
N GLY A 24 -1.17 0.80 -3.94
CA GLY A 24 -0.84 -0.37 -4.72
C GLY A 24 -1.83 -1.52 -4.47
N ILE A 25 -2.11 -2.28 -5.53
CA ILE A 25 -3.07 -3.38 -5.53
C ILE A 25 -2.29 -4.71 -5.61
N PRO A 26 -2.13 -5.46 -4.50
CA PRO A 26 -1.27 -6.65 -4.49
C PRO A 26 -1.67 -7.74 -5.49
N SER A 27 -2.96 -7.86 -5.80
CA SER A 27 -3.46 -8.82 -6.80
C SER A 27 -3.00 -8.52 -8.23
N GLN A 28 -2.52 -7.31 -8.51
CA GLN A 28 -1.99 -6.90 -9.81
C GLN A 28 -0.45 -7.00 -9.89
N TYR A 29 0.24 -7.38 -8.81
CA TYR A 29 1.69 -7.46 -8.81
C TYR A 29 2.19 -8.68 -9.58
N SER A 30 3.26 -8.49 -10.36
CA SER A 30 3.96 -9.60 -11.01
C SER A 30 4.58 -10.53 -9.97
N TYR A 31 4.66 -11.82 -10.29
CA TYR A 31 5.23 -12.86 -9.41
C TYR A 31 6.64 -12.51 -8.89
N MET A 32 7.48 -11.90 -9.72
CA MET A 32 8.84 -11.48 -9.34
C MET A 32 8.84 -10.13 -8.60
N THR A 33 8.09 -10.06 -7.51
CA THR A 33 7.92 -8.83 -6.71
C THR A 33 8.00 -9.13 -5.21
N VAL A 34 8.78 -8.33 -4.48
CA VAL A 34 8.62 -8.17 -3.03
C VAL A 34 7.65 -7.01 -2.79
N CYS A 35 6.58 -7.28 -2.04
CA CYS A 35 5.65 -6.25 -1.60
C CYS A 35 5.88 -5.89 -0.13
N ALA A 36 5.71 -4.61 0.21
CA ALA A 36 5.71 -4.14 1.59
C ALA A 36 4.69 -3.01 1.77
N PRO A 37 4.06 -2.89 2.95
CA PRO A 37 3.13 -1.79 3.22
C PRO A 37 3.85 -0.43 3.34
N SER A 38 5.12 -0.43 3.73
CA SER A 38 5.91 0.76 4.05
C SER A 38 7.39 0.57 3.74
N CYS A 39 8.12 1.67 3.56
CA CYS A 39 9.58 1.72 3.59
C CYS A 39 10.07 2.74 4.63
N HIS A 40 11.39 2.90 4.75
CA HIS A 40 12.02 3.84 5.68
C HIS A 40 11.79 5.32 5.32
N ASP A 41 11.41 5.61 4.08
CA ASP A 41 11.07 6.96 3.61
C ASP A 41 9.62 7.36 3.92
N CYS A 42 8.85 6.47 4.54
CA CYS A 42 7.46 6.70 4.92
C CYS A 42 7.29 6.69 6.44
N SER A 43 6.19 7.28 6.93
CA SER A 43 5.71 7.06 8.30
C SER A 43 5.52 5.56 8.58
N THR A 44 5.64 5.14 9.84
CA THR A 44 5.33 3.75 10.23
C THR A 44 3.86 3.42 9.91
N LEU A 45 3.52 2.14 9.78
CA LEU A 45 2.15 1.74 9.44
C LEU A 45 1.11 2.27 10.44
N ARG A 46 1.39 2.22 11.75
CA ARG A 46 0.52 2.78 12.79
C ARG A 46 0.39 4.29 12.65
N ALA A 47 1.50 5.01 12.56
CA ALA A 47 1.47 6.47 12.43
C ALA A 47 0.67 6.89 11.19
N TRP A 48 0.88 6.22 10.06
CA TRP A 48 0.11 6.44 8.84
C TRP A 48 -1.38 6.16 8.97
N TRP A 49 -1.74 5.10 9.69
CA TRP A 49 -3.13 4.76 9.91
C TRP A 49 -3.84 5.83 10.73
N GLU A 50 -3.16 6.40 11.73
CA GLU A 50 -3.73 7.32 12.71
C GLU A 50 -3.60 8.80 12.29
N GLU A 51 -2.70 9.15 11.35
CA GLU A 51 -2.40 10.56 10.98
C GLU A 51 -3.45 11.24 10.09
N ASP A 52 -4.14 10.49 9.22
CA ASP A 52 -5.08 11.04 8.22
C ASP A 52 -6.34 10.18 8.13
N GLU A 53 -7.45 10.71 8.65
CA GLU A 53 -8.74 10.04 8.67
C GLU A 53 -9.30 9.79 7.26
N GLU A 54 -9.22 10.77 6.35
CA GLU A 54 -9.80 10.63 5.02
C GLU A 54 -9.04 9.58 4.22
N ARG A 55 -7.71 9.59 4.32
CA ARG A 55 -6.85 8.60 3.66
C ARG A 55 -7.07 7.20 4.21
N ARG A 56 -7.24 7.05 5.53
CA ARG A 56 -7.61 5.79 6.17
C ARG A 56 -8.95 5.27 5.65
N GLN A 57 -9.98 6.12 5.59
CA GLN A 57 -11.30 5.75 5.06
C GLN A 57 -11.24 5.30 3.60
N ARG A 58 -10.50 6.02 2.74
CA ARG A 58 -10.30 5.62 1.33
C ARG A 58 -9.58 4.28 1.22
N PHE A 59 -8.54 4.04 2.03
CA PHE A 59 -7.85 2.75 2.04
C PHE A 59 -8.79 1.61 2.46
N PHE A 60 -9.52 1.80 3.55
CA PHE A 60 -10.41 0.77 4.09
C PHE A 60 -11.55 0.43 3.10
N LYS A 61 -12.09 1.45 2.42
CA LYS A 61 -13.09 1.25 1.39
C LYS A 61 -12.54 0.61 0.13
N ASN A 62 -11.47 1.15 -0.44
CA ASN A 62 -11.03 0.79 -1.79
C ASN A 62 -10.07 -0.41 -1.82
N VAL A 63 -9.34 -0.66 -0.73
CA VAL A 63 -8.33 -1.74 -0.66
C VAL A 63 -8.82 -2.91 0.19
N MET A 64 -9.50 -2.64 1.31
CA MET A 64 -10.10 -3.69 2.15
C MET A 64 -11.52 -4.07 1.73
N GLU A 65 -12.08 -3.36 0.74
CA GLU A 65 -13.44 -3.59 0.20
C GLU A 65 -14.52 -3.59 1.29
N SER A 66 -14.37 -2.71 2.30
CA SER A 66 -15.29 -2.59 3.42
C SER A 66 -16.02 -1.24 3.42
N ASP A 67 -17.33 -1.27 3.62
CA ASP A 67 -18.16 -0.08 3.79
C ASP A 67 -18.28 0.38 5.26
N GLU A 68 -17.60 -0.32 6.19
CA GLU A 68 -17.59 0.06 7.60
C GLU A 68 -16.66 1.25 7.88
N LEU A 69 -16.85 1.89 9.03
CA LEU A 69 -15.93 2.93 9.50
C LEU A 69 -14.66 2.28 10.06
N PRO A 70 -13.46 2.60 9.54
CA PRO A 70 -12.23 2.07 10.09
C PRO A 70 -11.96 2.62 11.50
N PRO A 71 -11.39 1.82 12.42
CA PRO A 71 -11.00 2.30 13.74
C PRO A 71 -9.96 3.42 13.61
N ASP A 72 -10.06 4.42 14.48
CA ASP A 72 -9.17 5.58 14.51
C ASP A 72 -7.83 5.30 15.20
N GLN A 73 -7.76 4.24 16.02
CA GLN A 73 -6.57 3.84 16.76
C GLN A 73 -6.27 2.35 16.61
N CYS A 74 -4.99 2.00 16.57
CA CYS A 74 -4.50 0.63 16.55
C CYS A 74 -4.34 0.09 17.99
N VAL A 75 -5.10 -0.96 18.35
CA VAL A 75 -4.97 -1.68 19.64
C VAL A 75 -3.71 -2.53 19.75
#